data_AF-A0A3L7P5J2-F1
#
_entry.id   AF-A0A3L7P5J2-F1
#
_cell.length_a   1.000
_cell.length_b   1.000
_cell.length_c   1.000
_cell.angle_alpha   90.00
_cell.angle_beta   90.00
_cell.angle_gamma   90.00
#
_symmetry.space_group_name_H-M   'P 1'
#
loop_
_entity.id
_entity.type
_entity.pdbx_description
1 polymer ?
#
loop_
_entity_poly.entity_id
_entity_poly.type
_entity_poly.pdbx_seq_one_letter_code
_entity_poly.pdbx_strand_id
1 'polypeptide(L)'
;MLPWVWRTVDPGPNPRPLLASDVPPWFPTGVEGEPFRFCKAMERLIRAICLGSEEMSYINADTLIFSITQARSNDHYGLQARVTPLRFPGGTLEQTRQGIRYQVQRHQVNRVEKLYLVTFCLPRFLNQSFDEKMITIFHELYHIDNKCNGELRQHTGRCHAHTSSQQNYDAHMAALARFWLATKPDPSLTAFLRLDFWQLQARHGSVLGLFIPRPRLVPVTAHT
;
A
#
# COMPACT_ATOMS: atom_id res chain seq x y z
N MET A 1 -7.53 20.02 8.96
CA MET A 1 -7.14 18.84 8.16
C MET A 1 -5.72 19.10 7.68
N LEU A 2 -4.72 18.30 8.05
CA LEU A 2 -3.37 18.48 7.48
C LEU A 2 -3.46 18.24 5.97
N PRO A 3 -2.94 19.14 5.12
CA PRO A 3 -3.02 18.94 3.67
C PRO A 3 -2.26 17.67 3.31
N TRP A 4 -2.86 16.86 2.43
CA TRP A 4 -2.18 15.69 1.87
C TRP A 4 -1.20 16.20 0.83
N VAL A 5 0.07 16.18 1.18
CA VAL A 5 1.11 16.77 0.34
C VAL A 5 1.73 15.69 -0.52
N TRP A 6 1.71 15.91 -1.84
CA TRP A 6 2.57 15.19 -2.75
C TRP A 6 4.01 15.60 -2.50
N ARG A 7 4.88 14.62 -2.23
CA ARG A 7 6.30 14.85 -2.01
C ARG A 7 7.11 14.00 -2.97
N THR A 8 8.20 14.58 -3.47
CA THR A 8 9.26 13.80 -4.10
C THR A 8 9.86 12.86 -3.07
N VAL A 9 10.02 11.59 -3.45
CA VAL A 9 10.72 10.61 -2.64
C VAL A 9 12.21 10.88 -2.80
N ASP A 10 12.89 11.06 -1.68
CA ASP A 10 14.36 11.09 -1.63
C ASP A 10 14.86 9.66 -1.34
N PRO A 11 15.44 8.95 -2.30
CA PRO A 11 15.95 7.60 -2.07
C PRO A 11 17.32 7.58 -1.34
N GLY A 12 17.89 8.74 -1.00
CA GLY A 12 19.30 8.84 -0.61
C GLY A 12 20.24 8.72 -1.82
N PRO A 13 21.53 8.42 -1.61
CA PRO A 13 22.49 8.32 -2.69
C PRO A 13 22.16 7.16 -3.62
N ASN A 14 22.20 7.41 -4.94
CA ASN A 14 22.00 6.40 -5.96
C ASN A 14 23.20 5.47 -6.04
N PRO A 15 23.08 4.17 -5.70
CA PRO A 15 24.17 3.22 -5.84
C PRO A 15 24.49 2.92 -7.31
N ARG A 16 23.60 3.26 -8.25
CA ARG A 16 23.77 3.02 -9.69
C ARG A 16 23.19 4.19 -10.51
N PRO A 17 24.00 5.18 -10.93
CA PRO A 17 23.51 6.22 -11.83
C PRO A 17 23.02 5.60 -13.13
N LEU A 18 21.74 5.81 -13.45
CA LEU A 18 21.07 5.34 -14.65
C LEU A 18 20.63 6.53 -15.49
N LEU A 19 20.77 6.41 -16.80
CA LEU A 19 20.14 7.31 -17.76
C LEU A 19 18.75 6.78 -18.13
N ALA A 20 17.85 7.65 -18.60
CA ALA A 20 16.53 7.23 -19.06
C ALA A 20 16.62 6.19 -20.20
N SER A 21 17.65 6.28 -21.05
CA SER A 21 17.95 5.32 -22.12
C SER A 21 18.26 3.89 -21.62
N ASP A 22 18.66 3.75 -20.35
CA ASP A 22 18.97 2.45 -19.74
C ASP A 22 17.71 1.74 -19.25
N VAL A 23 16.56 2.45 -19.23
CA VAL A 23 15.28 1.94 -18.78
C VAL A 23 14.50 1.38 -19.97
N PRO A 24 14.05 0.12 -19.92
CA PRO A 24 13.28 -0.46 -21.00
C PRO A 24 12.06 0.39 -21.42
N PRO A 25 12.01 0.91 -22.66
CA PRO A 25 11.00 1.89 -23.06
C PRO A 25 9.60 1.28 -23.17
N TRP A 26 9.53 -0.03 -23.43
CA TRP A 26 8.29 -0.78 -23.66
C TRP A 26 7.40 -0.97 -22.43
N PHE A 27 7.83 -0.60 -21.22
CA PHE A 27 6.96 -0.59 -20.05
C PHE A 27 6.09 0.69 -20.02
N PRO A 28 4.76 0.60 -20.18
CA PRO A 28 3.87 1.77 -20.21
C PRO A 28 3.67 2.36 -18.81
N THR A 29 4.62 3.20 -18.37
CA THR A 29 4.62 3.81 -17.03
C THR A 29 4.19 5.28 -17.02
N GLY A 30 3.87 5.84 -18.18
CA GLY A 30 3.53 7.26 -18.37
C GLY A 30 4.45 7.94 -19.39
N VAL A 31 4.32 9.27 -19.49
CA VAL A 31 5.15 10.11 -20.35
C VAL A 31 6.54 10.25 -19.72
N GLU A 32 7.60 10.07 -20.52
CA GLU A 32 8.98 10.25 -20.07
C GLU A 32 9.23 11.71 -19.63
N GLY A 33 10.00 11.89 -18.56
CA GLY A 33 10.28 13.21 -17.98
C GLY A 33 9.15 13.82 -17.14
N GLU A 34 7.94 13.26 -17.15
CA GLU A 34 6.88 13.68 -16.23
C GLU A 34 7.01 12.96 -14.88
N PRO A 35 6.80 13.63 -13.73
CA PRO A 35 6.89 12.99 -12.42
C PRO A 35 5.96 11.77 -12.25
N PHE A 36 6.52 10.63 -11.85
CA PHE A 36 5.75 9.42 -11.64
C PHE A 36 4.93 9.48 -10.34
N ARG A 37 3.60 9.43 -10.43
CA ARG A 37 2.69 9.52 -9.29
C ARG A 37 2.39 8.13 -8.69
N PHE A 38 3.29 7.64 -7.84
CA PHE A 38 3.23 6.28 -7.28
C PHE A 38 1.89 5.95 -6.62
N CYS A 39 1.37 6.80 -5.72
CA CYS A 39 0.10 6.51 -5.03
C CYS A 39 -1.10 6.43 -5.99
N LYS A 40 -1.07 7.14 -7.13
CA LYS A 40 -2.12 7.06 -8.16
C LYS A 40 -2.01 5.79 -8.99
N ALA A 41 -0.80 5.35 -9.32
CA ALA A 41 -0.57 4.07 -9.98
C ALA A 41 -1.02 2.91 -9.08
N MET A 42 -0.69 2.94 -7.79
CA MET A 42 -1.15 1.95 -6.81
C MET A 42 -2.68 1.93 -6.65
N GLU A 43 -3.33 3.10 -6.62
CA GLU A 43 -4.79 3.19 -6.57
C GLU A 43 -5.45 2.50 -7.77
N ARG A 44 -4.93 2.73 -8.99
CA ARG A 44 -5.43 2.09 -10.20
C ARG A 44 -5.24 0.58 -10.17
N LEU A 45 -4.04 0.12 -9.81
CA LEU A 45 -3.72 -1.30 -9.73
C LEU A 45 -4.61 -2.01 -8.70
N ILE A 46 -4.71 -1.49 -7.48
CA ILE A 46 -5.47 -2.13 -6.41
C ILE A 46 -6.96 -2.14 -6.72
N ARG A 47 -7.51 -1.07 -7.33
CA ARG A 47 -8.89 -1.09 -7.81
C ARG A 47 -9.12 -2.22 -8.82
N ALA A 48 -8.20 -2.42 -9.76
CA ALA A 48 -8.29 -3.50 -10.74
C ALA A 48 -8.15 -4.90 -10.08
N ILE A 49 -7.31 -5.04 -9.05
CA ILE A 49 -7.22 -6.27 -8.25
C ILE A 49 -8.56 -6.57 -7.56
N CYS A 50 -9.13 -5.60 -6.85
CA CYS A 50 -10.42 -5.78 -6.17
C CYS A 50 -11.56 -6.12 -7.15
N LEU A 51 -11.53 -5.58 -8.38
CA LEU A 51 -12.54 -5.90 -9.39
C LEU A 51 -12.31 -7.27 -10.08
N GLY A 52 -11.06 -7.72 -10.17
CA GLY A 52 -10.66 -8.88 -10.99
C GLY A 52 -10.24 -10.12 -10.21
N SER A 53 -10.17 -10.08 -8.87
CA SER A 53 -9.89 -11.23 -8.00
C SER A 53 -11.09 -11.47 -7.08
N GLU A 54 -11.63 -12.68 -7.14
CA GLU A 54 -12.75 -13.11 -6.30
C GLU A 54 -12.40 -12.96 -4.81
N GLU A 55 -11.18 -13.34 -4.45
CA GLU A 55 -10.65 -13.30 -3.09
C GLU A 55 -10.43 -11.88 -2.56
N MET A 56 -10.37 -10.87 -3.43
CA MET A 56 -10.18 -9.45 -3.06
C MET A 56 -11.43 -8.61 -3.31
N SER A 57 -12.51 -9.22 -3.84
CA SER A 57 -13.72 -8.53 -4.27
C SER A 57 -14.52 -7.87 -3.15
N TYR A 58 -14.34 -8.32 -1.91
CA TYR A 58 -14.95 -7.73 -0.73
C TYR A 58 -14.38 -6.35 -0.37
N ILE A 59 -13.22 -5.99 -0.92
CA ILE A 59 -12.52 -4.75 -0.61
C ILE A 59 -13.10 -3.62 -1.47
N ASN A 60 -13.71 -2.63 -0.82
CA ASN A 60 -14.08 -1.39 -1.50
C ASN A 60 -12.85 -0.47 -1.59
N ALA A 61 -12.23 -0.40 -2.77
CA ALA A 61 -11.06 0.44 -3.05
C ALA A 61 -11.28 1.94 -2.75
N ASP A 62 -12.52 2.45 -2.81
CA ASP A 62 -12.83 3.84 -2.48
C ASP A 62 -12.73 4.14 -0.98
N THR A 63 -12.69 3.13 -0.12
CA THR A 63 -12.46 3.30 1.32
C THR A 63 -10.96 3.34 1.67
N LEU A 64 -10.08 3.05 0.71
CA LEU A 64 -8.63 3.05 0.91
C LEU A 64 -8.03 4.45 0.63
N ILE A 65 -6.93 4.73 1.32
CA ILE A 65 -6.01 5.81 0.96
C ILE A 65 -4.62 5.21 0.81
N PHE A 66 -3.88 5.67 -0.18
CA PHE A 66 -2.50 5.26 -0.44
C PHE A 66 -1.54 6.34 -0.01
N SER A 67 -0.53 5.96 0.76
CA SER A 67 0.55 6.83 1.23
C SER A 67 1.89 6.16 1.00
N ILE A 68 2.93 6.96 1.08
CA ILE A 68 4.30 6.50 1.19
C ILE A 68 4.88 6.80 2.57
N THR A 69 5.90 6.04 2.94
CA THR A 69 6.90 6.39 3.94
C THR A 69 8.27 6.17 3.31
N GLN A 70 9.27 6.88 3.80
CA GLN A 70 10.64 6.73 3.31
C GLN A 70 11.39 5.72 4.16
N ALA A 71 12.12 4.81 3.52
CA ALA A 71 13.05 3.93 4.19
C ALA A 71 14.21 4.77 4.75
N ARG A 72 14.64 4.45 5.98
CA ARG A 72 15.79 5.12 6.63
C ARG A 72 17.13 4.46 6.29
N SER A 73 17.08 3.32 5.62
CA SER A 73 18.23 2.55 5.15
C SER A 73 17.90 1.88 3.83
N ASN A 74 18.93 1.63 3.02
CA ASN A 74 18.84 0.85 1.78
C ASN A 74 18.84 -0.67 2.00
N ASP A 75 18.67 -1.10 3.25
CA ASP A 75 18.53 -2.51 3.56
C ASP A 75 17.25 -3.07 2.90
N HIS A 76 17.39 -4.24 2.28
CA HIS A 76 16.29 -4.99 1.70
C HIS A 76 15.33 -5.50 2.78
N TYR A 77 15.85 -5.75 3.98
CA TYR A 77 15.05 -6.22 5.10
C TYR A 77 14.27 -5.08 5.78
N GLY A 78 13.08 -5.43 6.30
CA GLY A 78 12.22 -4.53 7.06
C GLY A 78 10.90 -4.20 6.36
N LEU A 79 10.24 -3.13 6.83
CA LEU A 79 8.91 -2.73 6.38
C LEU A 79 8.88 -2.46 4.87
N GLN A 80 8.07 -3.21 4.12
CA GLN A 80 7.81 -3.00 2.70
C GLN A 80 6.54 -2.20 2.48
N ALA A 81 5.45 -2.65 3.09
CA ALA A 81 4.18 -1.97 3.11
C ALA A 81 3.49 -2.24 4.46
N ARG A 82 2.35 -1.59 4.68
CA ARG A 82 1.45 -1.88 5.79
C ARG A 82 0.06 -1.34 5.53
N VAL A 83 -0.95 -2.04 6.01
CA VAL A 83 -2.31 -1.50 6.19
C VAL A 83 -2.51 -1.02 7.62
N THR A 84 -2.97 0.22 7.77
CA THR A 84 -3.40 0.77 9.06
C THR A 84 -4.93 0.89 9.09
N PRO A 85 -5.63 0.22 10.02
CA PRO A 85 -7.08 0.35 10.18
C PRO A 85 -7.46 1.72 10.73
N LEU A 86 -8.59 2.27 10.29
CA LEU A 86 -9.16 3.54 10.77
C LEU A 86 -10.41 3.35 11.63
N ARG A 87 -10.62 2.11 12.11
CA ARG A 87 -11.62 1.74 13.12
C ARG A 87 -11.02 0.81 14.17
N PHE A 88 -11.73 0.70 15.27
CA PHE A 88 -11.49 -0.28 16.31
C PHE A 88 -12.12 -1.64 15.97
N PRO A 89 -11.87 -2.69 16.77
CA PRO A 89 -12.46 -4.01 16.55
C PRO A 89 -13.98 -3.96 16.34
N GLY A 90 -14.48 -4.80 15.43
CA GLY A 90 -15.86 -4.79 14.94
C GLY A 90 -16.19 -3.65 13.98
N GLY A 91 -15.21 -2.86 13.52
CA GLY A 91 -15.44 -1.66 12.73
C GLY A 91 -15.99 -0.49 13.56
N THR A 92 -15.81 -0.54 14.88
CA THR A 92 -16.35 0.46 15.80
C THR A 92 -15.60 1.79 15.68
N LEU A 93 -16.35 2.90 15.77
CA LEU A 93 -15.78 4.25 15.70
C LEU A 93 -14.96 4.59 16.95
N GLU A 94 -15.33 4.03 18.09
CA GLU A 94 -14.81 4.42 19.38
C GLU A 94 -14.46 3.22 20.25
N GLN A 95 -13.45 3.41 21.09
CA GLN A 95 -13.05 2.43 22.10
C GLN A 95 -12.69 3.16 23.40
N THR A 96 -13.18 2.65 24.52
CA THR A 96 -12.79 3.13 25.84
C THR A 96 -11.46 2.50 26.25
N ARG A 97 -10.49 3.33 26.64
CA ARG A 97 -9.21 2.90 27.21
C ARG A 97 -8.95 3.70 28.48
N GLN A 98 -8.76 3.00 29.60
CA GLN A 98 -8.52 3.62 30.91
C GLN A 98 -9.56 4.72 31.25
N GLY A 99 -10.85 4.44 30.98
CA GLY A 99 -11.94 5.38 31.24
C GLY A 99 -12.13 6.50 30.21
N ILE A 100 -11.23 6.66 29.24
CA ILE A 100 -11.33 7.69 28.20
C ILE A 100 -11.81 7.06 26.88
N ARG A 101 -12.85 7.65 26.27
CA ARG A 101 -13.31 7.28 24.91
C ARG A 101 -12.39 7.89 23.87
N TYR A 102 -11.85 7.05 23.00
CA TYR A 102 -11.03 7.45 21.86
C TYR A 102 -11.72 7.10 20.55
N GLN A 103 -11.42 7.86 19.50
CA GLN A 103 -11.65 7.49 18.10
C GLN A 103 -10.31 7.50 17.35
N VAL A 104 -10.19 6.73 16.27
CA VAL A 104 -9.08 6.90 15.34
C VAL A 104 -9.31 8.16 14.51
N GLN A 105 -8.27 8.95 14.26
CA GLN A 105 -8.35 10.14 13.42
C GLN A 105 -9.00 9.81 12.06
N ARG A 106 -10.14 10.45 11.78
CA ARG A 106 -10.93 10.22 10.57
C ARG A 106 -10.33 10.95 9.37
N HIS A 107 -10.44 10.31 8.22
CA HIS A 107 -10.02 10.86 6.94
C HIS A 107 -11.17 10.77 5.93
N GLN A 108 -11.35 11.84 5.16
CA GLN A 108 -12.34 11.90 4.08
C GLN A 108 -11.70 12.47 2.83
N VAL A 109 -12.05 11.90 1.68
CA VAL A 109 -11.63 12.38 0.34
C VAL A 109 -12.86 12.45 -0.52
N ASN A 110 -13.12 13.60 -1.14
CA ASN A 110 -14.30 13.76 -1.98
C ASN A 110 -15.59 13.31 -1.26
N ARG A 111 -15.69 13.61 0.05
CA ARG A 111 -16.78 13.21 0.96
C ARG A 111 -16.92 11.70 1.22
N VAL A 112 -16.06 10.86 0.64
CA VAL A 112 -15.98 9.44 0.95
C VAL A 112 -15.12 9.25 2.19
N GLU A 113 -15.67 8.61 3.20
CA GLU A 113 -14.92 8.22 4.38
C GLU A 113 -13.94 7.09 4.08
N LYS A 114 -12.76 7.23 4.66
CA LYS A 114 -11.66 6.29 4.49
C LYS A 114 -11.56 5.41 5.72
N LEU A 115 -11.40 4.12 5.47
CA LEU A 115 -11.41 3.06 6.48
C LEU A 115 -10.03 2.43 6.66
N TYR A 116 -9.15 2.58 5.68
CA TYR A 116 -7.80 2.03 5.72
C TYR A 116 -6.79 3.00 5.10
N LEU A 117 -5.59 3.03 5.68
CA LEU A 117 -4.41 3.69 5.12
C LEU A 117 -3.38 2.63 4.72
N VAL A 118 -3.19 2.44 3.42
CA VAL A 118 -2.18 1.55 2.85
C VAL A 118 -0.91 2.37 2.60
N THR A 119 0.16 2.05 3.32
CA THR A 119 1.43 2.79 3.23
C THR A 119 2.52 1.92 2.62
N PHE A 120 3.18 2.39 1.57
CA PHE A 120 4.34 1.73 0.97
C PHE A 120 5.66 2.40 1.39
N CYS A 121 6.69 1.61 1.67
CA CYS A 121 8.00 2.07 2.08
C CYS A 121 8.92 2.21 0.88
N LEU A 122 9.21 3.44 0.44
CA LEU A 122 10.07 3.70 -0.71
C LEU A 122 11.48 4.15 -0.29
N PRO A 123 12.54 3.80 -1.05
CA PRO A 123 12.53 3.03 -2.29
C PRO A 123 12.36 1.51 -2.08
N ARG A 124 12.50 1.01 -0.85
CA ARG A 124 12.59 -0.42 -0.51
C ARG A 124 11.58 -1.32 -1.23
N PHE A 125 10.30 -0.99 -1.16
CA PHE A 125 9.23 -1.76 -1.82
C PHE A 125 9.45 -1.88 -3.34
N LEU A 126 9.83 -0.79 -4.00
CA LEU A 126 10.08 -0.76 -5.44
C LEU A 126 11.37 -1.48 -5.83
N ASN A 127 12.29 -1.72 -4.89
CA ASN A 127 13.55 -2.42 -5.19
C ASN A 127 13.44 -3.95 -5.03
N GLN A 128 12.30 -4.46 -4.57
CA GLN A 128 11.99 -5.89 -4.62
C GLN A 128 11.87 -6.38 -6.08
N SER A 129 11.85 -7.69 -6.29
CA SER A 129 11.47 -8.26 -7.58
C SER A 129 9.99 -7.98 -7.90
N PHE A 130 9.60 -8.15 -9.16
CA PHE A 130 8.21 -7.97 -9.58
C PHE A 130 7.25 -8.90 -8.80
N ASP A 131 7.62 -10.17 -8.65
CA ASP A 131 6.79 -11.16 -7.97
C ASP A 131 6.65 -10.83 -6.48
N GLU A 132 7.73 -10.42 -5.81
CA GLU A 132 7.70 -10.00 -4.40
C GLU A 132 6.86 -8.74 -4.18
N LYS A 133 6.88 -7.76 -5.11
CA LYS A 133 5.98 -6.60 -5.06
C LYS A 133 4.52 -7.03 -5.12
N MET A 134 4.19 -7.94 -6.04
CA MET A 134 2.82 -8.45 -6.19
C MET A 134 2.39 -9.23 -4.95
N ILE A 135 3.25 -10.12 -4.43
CA ILE A 135 3.00 -10.85 -3.18
C ILE A 135 2.76 -9.87 -2.03
N THR A 136 3.60 -8.85 -1.88
CA THR A 136 3.44 -7.81 -0.84
C THR A 136 2.09 -7.10 -0.97
N ILE A 137 1.68 -6.72 -2.18
CA ILE A 137 0.38 -6.05 -2.40
C ILE A 137 -0.76 -6.97 -1.95
N PHE A 138 -0.76 -8.23 -2.37
CA PHE A 138 -1.79 -9.19 -1.97
C PHE A 138 -1.79 -9.45 -0.46
N HIS A 139 -0.61 -9.58 0.15
CA HIS A 139 -0.44 -9.72 1.60
C HIS A 139 -1.12 -8.58 2.36
N GLU A 140 -0.84 -7.33 1.96
CA GLU A 140 -1.43 -6.16 2.60
C GLU A 140 -2.95 -6.10 2.40
N LEU A 141 -3.44 -6.37 1.19
CA LEU A 141 -4.88 -6.39 0.92
C LEU A 141 -5.59 -7.47 1.73
N TYR A 142 -4.97 -8.64 1.90
CA TYR A 142 -5.55 -9.75 2.65
C TYR A 142 -5.72 -9.46 4.15
N HIS A 143 -4.95 -8.51 4.70
CA HIS A 143 -5.16 -8.02 6.06
C HIS A 143 -6.45 -7.20 6.23
N ILE A 144 -7.07 -6.71 5.17
CA ILE A 144 -8.36 -6.01 5.25
C ILE A 144 -9.43 -7.04 5.65
N ASP A 145 -10.23 -6.70 6.67
CA ASP A 145 -11.33 -7.57 7.13
C ASP A 145 -12.34 -7.83 5.99
N ASN A 146 -12.93 -9.03 5.98
CA ASN A 146 -13.91 -9.45 4.98
C ASN A 146 -15.12 -8.51 4.87
N LYS A 147 -15.48 -7.79 5.93
CA LYS A 147 -16.57 -6.81 5.92
C LYS A 147 -16.14 -5.43 5.41
N CYS A 148 -14.84 -5.22 5.18
CA CYS A 148 -14.24 -3.95 4.79
C CYS A 148 -14.71 -2.78 5.68
N ASN A 149 -14.83 -3.02 6.99
CA ASN A 149 -15.44 -2.10 7.95
C ASN A 149 -14.44 -1.21 8.70
N GLY A 150 -13.17 -1.20 8.27
CA GLY A 150 -12.09 -0.45 8.91
C GLY A 150 -11.32 -1.20 9.99
N GLU A 151 -11.63 -2.48 10.25
CA GLU A 151 -10.83 -3.40 11.07
C GLU A 151 -9.87 -4.23 10.20
N LEU A 152 -8.77 -4.71 10.79
CA LEU A 152 -7.96 -5.75 10.18
C LEU A 152 -8.55 -7.14 10.44
N ARG A 153 -8.38 -8.04 9.47
CA ARG A 153 -8.72 -9.45 9.59
C ARG A 153 -8.03 -10.04 10.82
N GLN A 154 -8.82 -10.67 11.69
CA GLN A 154 -8.28 -11.49 12.77
C GLN A 154 -7.90 -12.86 12.20
N HIS A 155 -6.60 -13.16 12.14
CA HIS A 155 -6.18 -14.53 11.86
C HIS A 155 -6.44 -15.35 13.13
N THR A 156 -7.47 -16.22 13.09
CA THR A 156 -7.74 -17.17 14.18
C THR A 156 -6.59 -18.16 14.28
N GLY A 157 -5.60 -17.84 15.11
CA GLY A 157 -4.46 -18.71 15.38
C GLY A 157 -3.49 -18.06 16.37
N ARG A 158 -3.39 -18.64 17.57
CA ARG A 158 -2.22 -18.45 18.46
C ARG A 158 -0.99 -19.03 17.77
N CYS A 159 -0.36 -18.33 16.83
CA CYS A 159 0.95 -18.70 16.29
C CYS A 159 1.60 -17.48 15.62
N HIS A 160 2.23 -16.62 16.43
CA HIS A 160 3.35 -15.79 15.98
C HIS A 160 4.69 -16.53 16.13
N ALA A 161 4.67 -17.81 16.45
CA ALA A 161 5.84 -18.67 16.63
C ALA A 161 5.52 -20.08 16.11
N HIS A 162 5.59 -20.30 14.79
CA HIS A 162 5.95 -21.56 14.12
C HIS A 162 5.94 -21.36 12.59
N THR A 163 7.07 -21.64 11.97
CA THR A 163 7.51 -21.30 10.60
C THR A 163 6.68 -21.87 9.44
N SER A 164 5.92 -22.95 9.65
CA SER A 164 5.08 -23.55 8.61
C SER A 164 3.83 -22.72 8.28
N SER A 165 3.27 -22.03 9.27
CA SER A 165 2.08 -21.18 9.08
C SER A 165 2.39 -19.93 8.26
N GLN A 166 3.58 -19.36 8.44
CA GLN A 166 4.05 -18.21 7.66
C GLN A 166 4.38 -18.61 6.22
N GLN A 167 5.06 -19.74 6.02
CA GLN A 167 5.34 -20.25 4.67
C GLN A 167 4.06 -20.56 3.89
N ASN A 168 3.06 -21.16 4.53
CA ASN A 168 1.77 -21.42 3.90
C ASN A 168 1.03 -20.12 3.57
N TYR A 169 1.12 -19.12 4.45
CA TYR A 169 0.54 -17.80 4.21
C TYR A 169 1.21 -17.10 3.02
N ASP A 170 2.54 -17.08 2.97
CA ASP A 170 3.30 -16.48 1.88
C ASP A 170 3.05 -17.21 0.55
N ALA A 171 2.99 -18.55 0.58
CA ALA A 171 2.63 -19.37 -0.59
C ALA A 171 1.21 -19.08 -1.08
N HIS A 172 0.26 -18.88 -0.15
CA HIS A 172 -1.11 -18.52 -0.50
C HIS A 172 -1.16 -17.14 -1.19
N MET A 173 -0.46 -16.13 -0.66
CA MET A 173 -0.38 -14.81 -1.29
C MET A 173 0.27 -14.86 -2.68
N ALA A 174 1.32 -15.68 -2.85
CA ALA A 174 1.93 -15.92 -4.15
C ALA A 174 0.96 -16.59 -5.14
N ALA A 175 0.15 -17.54 -4.68
CA ALA A 175 -0.87 -18.16 -5.51
C ALA A 175 -1.91 -17.14 -5.99
N LEU A 176 -2.48 -16.33 -5.08
CA LEU A 176 -3.46 -15.30 -5.43
C LEU A 176 -2.90 -14.28 -6.42
N ALA A 177 -1.68 -13.80 -6.19
CA ALA A 177 -1.00 -12.88 -7.10
C ALA A 177 -0.83 -13.49 -8.50
N ARG A 178 -0.39 -14.76 -8.58
CA ARG A 178 -0.23 -15.48 -9.85
C ARG A 178 -1.55 -15.71 -10.57
N PHE A 179 -2.61 -16.10 -9.84
CA PHE A 179 -3.94 -16.29 -10.42
C PHE A 179 -4.47 -14.99 -11.02
N TRP A 180 -4.37 -13.87 -10.29
CA TRP A 180 -4.80 -12.59 -10.83
C TRP A 180 -3.96 -12.18 -12.05
N LEU A 181 -2.63 -12.34 -12.03
CA LEU A 181 -1.79 -12.05 -13.19
C LEU A 181 -2.11 -12.94 -14.41
N ALA A 182 -2.52 -14.19 -14.20
CA ALA A 182 -2.91 -15.11 -15.26
C ALA A 182 -4.19 -14.67 -16.01
N THR A 183 -5.00 -13.80 -15.40
CA THR A 183 -6.16 -13.16 -16.07
C THR A 183 -5.74 -12.16 -17.16
N LYS A 184 -4.43 -11.89 -17.28
CA LYS A 184 -3.82 -10.94 -18.23
C LYS A 184 -4.43 -9.53 -18.08
N PRO A 185 -4.30 -8.89 -16.90
CA PRO A 185 -4.74 -7.52 -16.72
C PRO A 185 -3.99 -6.58 -17.68
N ASP A 186 -4.56 -5.42 -17.96
CA ASP A 186 -3.90 -4.38 -18.76
C ASP A 186 -2.45 -4.17 -18.24
N PRO A 187 -1.42 -4.38 -19.09
CA PRO A 187 -0.02 -4.21 -18.71
C PRO A 187 0.28 -2.85 -18.08
N SER A 188 -0.47 -1.79 -18.42
CA SER A 188 -0.31 -0.45 -17.83
C SER A 188 -0.54 -0.41 -16.31
N LEU A 189 -1.29 -1.37 -15.77
CA LEU A 189 -1.55 -1.47 -14.33
C LEU A 189 -0.35 -1.98 -13.54
N THR A 190 0.52 -2.79 -14.16
CA THR A 190 1.63 -3.48 -13.47
C THR A 190 3.01 -3.07 -14.00
N ALA A 191 3.08 -2.36 -15.12
CA ALA A 191 4.32 -1.97 -15.78
C ALA A 191 5.32 -1.26 -14.84
N PHE A 192 4.83 -0.37 -13.96
CA PHE A 192 5.72 0.35 -13.05
C PHE A 192 6.35 -0.55 -11.99
N LEU A 193 5.72 -1.68 -11.63
CA LEU A 193 6.28 -2.65 -10.70
C LEU A 193 7.38 -3.51 -11.35
N ARG A 194 7.48 -3.51 -12.69
CA ARG A 194 8.56 -4.18 -13.42
C ARG A 194 9.87 -3.40 -13.35
N LEU A 195 9.81 -2.13 -12.98
CA LEU A 195 10.96 -1.26 -12.77
C LEU A 195 11.31 -1.18 -11.29
N ASP A 196 12.59 -0.99 -10.98
CA ASP A 196 13.03 -0.57 -9.65
C ASP A 196 12.83 0.95 -9.44
N PHE A 197 13.11 1.44 -8.23
CA PHE A 197 12.95 2.86 -7.93
C PHE A 197 13.82 3.74 -8.82
N TRP A 198 15.07 3.35 -9.05
CA TRP A 198 16.06 4.15 -9.77
C TRP A 198 15.73 4.23 -11.26
N GLN A 199 15.25 3.14 -11.84
CA GLN A 199 14.73 3.09 -13.21
C GLN A 199 13.50 3.99 -13.36
N LEU A 200 12.57 3.96 -12.41
CA LEU A 200 11.43 4.88 -12.41
C LEU A 200 11.89 6.34 -12.30
N GLN A 201 12.82 6.65 -11.41
CA GLN A 201 13.36 8.00 -11.25
C GLN A 201 14.11 8.46 -12.50
N ALA A 202 14.94 7.62 -13.10
CA ALA A 202 15.68 7.96 -14.32
C ALA A 202 14.73 8.27 -15.48
N ARG A 203 13.66 7.48 -15.65
CA ARG A 203 12.67 7.69 -16.71
C ARG A 203 11.76 8.90 -16.50
N HIS A 204 11.34 9.14 -15.26
CA HIS A 204 10.30 10.14 -14.93
C HIS A 204 10.85 11.42 -14.31
N GLY A 205 12.19 11.51 -14.13
CA GLY A 205 12.89 12.57 -13.40
C GLY A 205 12.66 12.57 -11.89
N SER A 206 11.47 12.19 -11.43
CA SER A 206 11.13 12.07 -10.01
C SER A 206 10.01 11.06 -9.77
N VAL A 207 10.00 10.48 -8.56
CA VAL A 207 8.90 9.66 -8.05
C VAL A 207 8.19 10.44 -6.95
N LEU A 208 6.90 10.70 -7.14
CA LEU A 208 6.04 11.41 -6.19
C LEU A 208 5.12 10.43 -5.44
N GLY A 209 4.96 10.67 -4.14
CA GLY A 209 3.96 9.98 -3.33
C GLY A 209 3.23 10.92 -2.37
N LEU A 210 2.03 10.52 -1.95
CA LEU A 210 1.31 11.20 -0.87
C LEU A 210 1.94 10.83 0.47
N PHE A 211 2.28 11.82 1.27
CA PHE A 211 2.73 11.59 2.64
C PHE A 211 1.60 11.87 3.63
N ILE A 212 1.08 10.81 4.24
CA ILE A 212 0.04 10.88 5.26
C ILE A 212 0.63 10.38 6.58
N PRO A 213 0.71 11.23 7.62
CA PRO A 213 1.16 10.81 8.93
C PRO A 213 0.32 9.66 9.48
N ARG A 214 0.92 8.85 10.35
CA ARG A 214 0.17 7.80 11.06
C ARG A 214 -1.07 8.40 11.76
N PRO A 215 -2.27 7.86 11.54
CA PRO A 215 -3.48 8.28 12.22
C PRO A 215 -3.29 8.21 13.74
N ARG A 216 -3.72 9.27 14.43
CA ARG A 216 -3.63 9.34 15.90
C ARG A 216 -4.93 8.84 16.52
N LEU A 217 -4.85 8.32 17.75
CA LEU A 217 -6.02 8.20 18.61
C LEU A 217 -6.33 9.60 19.14
N VAL A 218 -7.57 10.05 18.97
CA VAL A 218 -8.04 11.35 19.45
C VAL A 218 -9.16 11.12 20.48
N PRO A 219 -9.11 11.78 21.65
CA PRO A 219 -10.21 11.70 22.61
C PRO A 219 -11.52 12.17 21.97
N VAL A 220 -12.61 11.47 22.28
CA VAL A 220 -13.96 11.94 21.95
C VAL A 220 -14.38 12.87 23.07
N THR A 221 -14.30 14.17 22.84
CA THR A 221 -14.90 15.15 23.77
C THR A 221 -16.40 14.92 23.78
N ALA A 222 -16.97 14.68 24.96
CA ALA A 222 -18.42 14.74 25.12
C ALA A 222 -18.86 16.15 24.71
N HIS A 223 -19.67 16.25 23.67
CA HIS A 223 -20.46 17.45 23.46
C HIS A 223 -21.54 17.41 24.54
N THR A 224 -21.29 18.10 25.66
CA THR A 224 -22.34 18.47 26.62
C THR A 224 -23.29 19.48 25.97
#